data_AF-A0A0R1TVA1-F1
#
_entry.id   AF-A0A0R1TVA1-F1
#
_cell.length_a   1.000
_cell.length_b   1.000
_cell.length_c   1.000
_cell.angle_alpha   90.00
_cell.angle_beta   90.00
_cell.angle_gamma   90.00
#
_symmetry.space_group_name_H-M   'P 1'
#
loop_
_entity.id
_entity.type
_entity.pdbx_description
1 polymer ?
#
loop_
_entity_poly.entity_id
_entity_poly.type
_entity_poly.pdbx_seq_one_letter_code
_entity_poly.pdbx_strand_id
1 'polypeptide(L)' 'MENNIEFGEHNISNHPEYIDYLKEKGLRTVPVLEQDNAPIINGFRPDLLKKLAVQ' A
#
# COMPACT_ATOMS: atom_id res chain seq x y z
N MET A 1 7.12 -4.05 -18.47
CA MET A 1 7.25 -2.84 -17.64
C MET A 1 5.89 -2.16 -17.69
N GLU A 2 4.93 -2.77 -17.00
CA GLU A 2 3.52 -2.42 -17.12
C GLU A 2 3.24 -1.16 -16.29
N ASN A 3 2.65 -0.15 -16.95
CA ASN A 3 1.96 1.03 -16.41
C ASN A 3 2.76 2.26 -15.92
N ASN A 4 4.10 2.25 -15.87
CA ASN A 4 4.92 3.46 -15.53
C ASN A 4 4.47 4.23 -14.27
N ILE A 5 3.88 3.55 -13.28
CA ILE A 5 3.48 4.18 -12.03
C ILE A 5 4.68 4.17 -11.10
N GLU A 6 5.13 5.35 -10.69
CA GLU A 6 6.12 5.48 -9.62
C GLU A 6 5.47 5.11 -8.29
N PHE A 7 6.05 4.16 -7.57
CA PHE A 7 5.63 3.81 -6.21
C PHE A 7 6.85 3.53 -5.33
N GLY A 8 6.73 3.84 -4.05
CA GLY A 8 7.68 3.43 -3.01
C GLY A 8 7.18 2.17 -2.31
N GLU A 9 8.03 1.16 -2.18
CA GLU A 9 7.73 -0.04 -1.40
C GLU A 9 8.39 0.02 -0.01
N HIS A 10 7.60 -0.20 1.04
CA HIS A 10 8.06 -0.30 2.41
C HIS A 10 7.78 -1.71 2.95
N ASN A 11 8.81 -2.57 2.98
CA ASN A 11 8.66 -3.93 3.50
C ASN A 11 8.80 -3.95 5.03
N ILE A 12 7.70 -4.23 5.73
CA ILE A 12 7.64 -4.25 7.20
C ILE A 12 8.54 -5.32 7.85
N SER A 13 9.03 -6.30 7.09
CA SER A 13 10.00 -7.29 7.59
C SER A 13 11.39 -6.69 7.76
N ASN A 14 11.72 -5.70 6.92
CA ASN A 14 12.99 -4.96 6.96
C ASN A 14 12.86 -3.67 7.79
N HIS A 15 11.65 -3.09 7.81
CA HIS A 15 11.32 -1.82 8.47
C HIS A 15 10.15 -2.01 9.46
N PRO A 16 10.40 -2.66 10.61
CA PRO A 16 9.36 -2.95 11.60
C PRO A 16 8.72 -1.69 12.21
N GLU A 17 9.38 -0.52 12.12
CA GLU A 17 8.84 0.77 12.55
C GLU A 17 7.49 1.12 11.89
N TYR A 18 7.25 0.64 10.66
CA TYR A 18 5.97 0.85 9.99
C TYR A 18 4.83 0.01 10.56
N ILE A 19 5.10 -0.98 11.42
CA ILE A 19 4.05 -1.74 12.10
C ILE A 19 3.26 -0.82 13.02
N ASP A 20 3.91 0.09 13.74
CA ASP A 20 3.22 1.02 14.63
C ASP A 20 2.40 2.04 13.85
N TYR A 21 2.92 2.53 12.73
CA TYR A 21 2.15 3.32 11.76
C TYR A 21 0.87 2.62 11.29
N LEU A 22 0.95 1.33 10.93
CA LEU A 22 -0.21 0.55 10.53
C LEU A 22 -1.24 0.42 11.67
N LYS A 23 -0.77 0.14 12.90
CA LYS A 23 -1.64 0.01 14.08
C LYS A 23 -2.36 1.32 14.41
N GLU A 24 -1.65 2.45 14.36
CA GLU A 24 -2.23 3.78 14.62
C GLU A 24 -3.36 4.11 13.64
N LYS A 25 -3.24 3.63 12.39
CA LYS A 25 -4.28 3.74 11.36
C LYS A 25 -5.36 2.67 11.43
N GLY A 26 -5.31 1.75 12.41
CA GLY A 26 -6.25 0.64 12.54
C GLY A 26 -6.10 -0.44 11.47
N LEU A 27 -5.01 -0.43 10.71
CA LEU A 27 -4.71 -1.41 9.67
C LEU A 27 -4.07 -2.65 10.30
N ARG A 28 -4.56 -3.84 9.94
CA ARG A 28 -4.13 -5.12 10.52
C ARG A 28 -3.60 -6.11 9.50
N THR A 29 -3.61 -5.76 8.22
CA THR A 29 -3.28 -6.63 7.11
C THR A 29 -2.42 -5.90 6.10
N VAL A 30 -1.50 -6.64 5.48
CA VAL A 30 -0.66 -6.20 4.36
C VAL A 30 -1.03 -7.00 3.10
N PRO A 31 -0.75 -6.50 1.89
CA PRO A 31 -0.18 -5.19 1.57
C PRO A 31 -1.17 -4.04 1.84
N VAL A 32 -0.63 -2.84 2.07
CA VAL A 32 -1.41 -1.60 2.16
C VAL A 32 -0.92 -0.67 1.06
N LEU A 33 -1.85 -0.07 0.33
CA LEU A 33 -1.53 0.95 -0.66
C LEU A 33 -2.09 2.28 -0.19
N GLU A 34 -1.22 3.28 -0.20
CA GLU A 34 -1.55 4.64 0.20
C GLU A 34 -1.27 5.60 -0.95
N GLN A 35 -2.06 6.67 -1.03
CA GLN A 35 -1.78 7.84 -1.86
C GLN A 35 -1.82 9.04 -0.92
N ASP A 36 -0.80 9.88 -0.94
CA ASP A 36 -0.69 11.07 -0.08
C ASP A 36 -0.89 10.76 1.42
N ASN A 37 -0.36 9.62 1.88
CA ASN A 37 -0.53 9.09 3.25
C ASN A 37 -2.00 8.79 3.65
N ALA A 38 -2.90 8.66 2.69
CA ALA A 38 -4.24 8.15 2.91
C ALA A 38 -4.33 6.70 2.39
N PRO A 39 -4.73 5.72 3.22
CA PRO A 39 -4.89 4.35 2.76
C PRO A 39 -6.04 4.24 1.76
N ILE A 40 -5.74 3.78 0.55
CA ILE A 40 -6.73 3.52 -0.50
C ILE A 40 -7.15 2.05 -0.43
N ILE A 41 -6.19 1.16 -0.14
CA ILE A 41 -6.41 -0.28 -0.21
C ILE A 41 -5.80 -0.93 1.02
N ASN A 42 -6.63 -1.67 1.75
CA ASN A 42 -6.20 -2.57 2.81
C ASN A 42 -6.29 -4.02 2.32
N GLY A 43 -5.15 -4.72 2.26
CA GLY A 43 -5.03 -6.08 1.76
C GLY A 43 -4.90 -6.18 0.23
N PHE A 44 -4.86 -7.40 -0.29
CA PHE A 44 -4.68 -7.63 -1.72
C PHE A 44 -5.99 -7.44 -2.49
N ARG A 45 -6.10 -6.31 -3.21
CA ARG A 45 -7.24 -5.97 -4.07
C ARG A 45 -6.80 -5.75 -5.53
N PRO A 46 -6.65 -6.83 -6.31
CA PRO A 46 -6.19 -6.75 -7.70
C PRO A 46 -7.16 -5.97 -8.59
N ASP A 47 -8.44 -5.91 -8.23
CA ASP A 47 -9.46 -5.12 -8.91
C ASP A 47 -9.24 -3.61 -8.78
N LEU A 48 -8.74 -3.14 -7.64
CA LEU A 48 -8.42 -1.73 -7.41
C LEU A 48 -7.05 -1.36 -7.99
N LEU A 49 -6.07 -2.27 -7.92
CA LEU A 49 -4.78 -2.12 -8.57
C LEU A 49 -4.92 -1.87 -10.08
N LYS A 50 -5.82 -2.60 -10.75
CA LYS A 50 -6.12 -2.39 -12.17
C LYS A 50 -6.67 -0.98 -12.47
N LYS A 51 -7.34 -0.32 -11.53
CA LYS A 51 -7.82 1.06 -11.73
C LYS A 51 -6.69 2.08 -11.67
N LEU A 52 -5.68 1.83 -10.84
CA LEU A 52 -4.49 2.67 -10.75
C LEU A 52 -3.65 2.56 -12.03
N ALA A 53 -3.54 1.34 -12.57
CA ALA A 53 -2.82 1.01 -13.80
C ALA A 53 -3.35 1.66 -15.10
N VAL A 54 -4.59 2.16 -15.11
CA VAL A 54 -5.28 2.61 -16.33
C VAL A 54 -5.42 4.15 -16.39
N GLN A 55 -4.81 4.88 -15.45
CA GLN A 55 -4.71 6.35 -15.53
C GLN A 55 -3.56 6.81 -16.42
#